data_AF-A0A5E4Y990-F1
#
_entry.id   AF-A0A5E4Y990-F1
#
_cell.length_a   1.000
_cell.length_b   1.000
_cell.length_c   1.000
_cell.angle_alpha   90.00
_cell.angle_beta   90.00
_cell.angle_gamma   90.00
#
_symmetry.space_group_name_H-M   'P 1'
#
loop_
_entity.id
_entity.type
_entity.pdbx_description
1 polymer ?
#
loop_
_entity_poly.entity_id
_entity_poly.type
_entity_poly.pdbx_seq_one_letter_code
_entity_poly.pdbx_strand_id
1 'polypeptide(L)' 'MPRHTHQDTDEIQYVISGSGTFWLGDQQREVHPGDLIVIPRGAVHAGSQNTSGEFKVLAVKLPPQAPTDIQFVK' A
#
# COMPACT_ATOMS: atom_id res chain seq x y z
N MET A 1 -2.61 -5.95 -5.61
CA MET A 1 -1.61 -6.92 -5.08
C MET A 1 -2.22 -7.63 -3.89
N PRO A 2 -2.11 -8.97 -3.78
CA PRO A 2 -2.48 -9.72 -2.58
C PRO A 2 -1.72 -9.23 -1.34
N ARG A 3 -2.09 -9.75 -0.16
CA ARG A 3 -1.37 -9.44 1.09
C ARG A 3 0.09 -9.86 0.99
N HIS A 4 1.00 -8.95 1.29
CA HIS A 4 2.44 -9.18 1.22
C HIS A 4 3.21 -8.27 2.19
N THR A 5 4.51 -8.52 2.29
CA THR A 5 5.49 -7.69 3.01
C THR A 5 6.69 -7.42 2.11
N HIS A 6 7.41 -6.34 2.44
CA HIS A 6 8.74 -6.01 1.95
C HIS A 6 9.70 -6.10 3.15
N GLN A 7 10.79 -6.85 3.08
CA GLN A 7 11.75 -6.97 4.19
C GLN A 7 12.75 -5.80 4.21
N ASP A 8 13.10 -5.29 3.03
CA ASP A 8 14.17 -4.30 2.88
C ASP A 8 13.63 -2.88 2.62
N THR A 9 12.42 -2.78 2.07
CA THR A 9 11.85 -1.52 1.56
C THR A 9 10.72 -1.01 2.45
N ASP A 10 10.80 0.27 2.84
CA ASP A 10 9.63 1.00 3.32
C ASP A 10 8.82 1.52 2.12
N GLU A 11 7.50 1.46 2.21
CA GLU A 11 6.61 2.00 1.18
C GLU A 11 5.72 3.11 1.77
N ILE A 12 5.60 4.20 1.02
CA ILE A 12 4.70 5.30 1.35
C ILE A 12 3.77 5.49 0.16
N GLN A 13 2.47 5.53 0.43
CA GLN A 13 1.46 5.79 -0.59
C GLN A 13 0.70 7.07 -0.27
N TYR A 14 0.58 7.97 -1.24
CA TYR A 14 -0.26 9.16 -1.16
C TYR A 14 -1.42 9.06 -2.13
N VAL A 15 -2.64 9.18 -1.62
CA VAL A 15 -3.86 9.08 -2.43
C VAL A 15 -4.10 10.41 -3.14
N ILE A 16 -4.03 10.40 -4.47
CA ILE A 16 -4.17 11.58 -5.34
C ILE A 16 -5.64 11.83 -5.70
N SER A 17 -6.36 10.76 -6.08
CA SER A 17 -7.76 10.85 -6.52
C SER A 17 -8.51 9.55 -6.29
N GLY A 18 -9.84 9.62 -6.29
CA GLY A 18 -10.72 8.48 -6.01
C GLY A 18 -10.70 8.07 -4.53
N SER A 19 -11.53 7.10 -4.19
CA SER A 19 -11.55 6.49 -2.85
C SER A 19 -11.45 4.98 -2.95
N GLY A 20 -10.97 4.35 -1.89
CA GLY A 20 -10.82 2.92 -1.85
C GLY A 20 -10.72 2.38 -0.44
N THR A 21 -10.37 1.11 -0.37
CA THR A 21 -9.94 0.47 0.87
C THR A 21 -8.52 -0.02 0.75
N PHE A 22 -7.78 0.02 1.85
CA PHE A 22 -6.40 -0.43 1.95
C PHE A 22 -6.23 -1.36 3.14
N TRP A 23 -5.46 -2.43 2.98
CA TRP A 23 -5.12 -3.31 4.09
C TRP A 23 -3.78 -2.92 4.67
N LEU A 24 -3.76 -2.62 5.97
CA LEU A 24 -2.54 -2.42 6.75
C LEU A 24 -2.62 -3.26 8.02
N GLY A 25 -1.70 -4.21 8.17
CA GLY A 25 -1.81 -5.27 9.16
C GLY A 25 -3.08 -6.09 8.94
N ASP A 26 -3.81 -6.38 10.00
CA ASP A 26 -5.07 -7.12 10.03
C ASP A 26 -6.31 -6.25 9.78
N GLN A 27 -6.14 -4.96 9.49
CA GLN A 27 -7.24 -4.03 9.32
C GLN A 27 -7.37 -3.55 7.88
N GLN A 28 -8.62 -3.46 7.42
CA GLN A 28 -8.98 -2.73 6.23
C GLN A 28 -9.41 -1.31 6.63
N ARG A 29 -8.83 -0.31 5.99
CA ARG A 29 -9.14 1.11 6.22
C ARG A 29 -9.69 1.71 4.94
N GLU A 30 -10.67 2.60 5.06
CA GLU A 30 -11.04 3.47 3.96
C GLU A 30 -9.94 4.51 3.75
N VAL A 31 -9.70 4.84 2.49
CA VAL A 31 -8.72 5.84 2.07
C VAL A 31 -9.30 6.74 1.00
N HIS A 32 -8.97 8.02 1.05
CA HIS A 32 -9.49 9.07 0.19
C HIS A 32 -8.39 10.07 -0.18
N PRO A 33 -8.63 10.99 -1.14
CA PRO A 33 -7.61 11.93 -1.57
C PRO A 33 -7.05 12.74 -0.41
N GLY A 34 -5.73 12.91 -0.37
CA GLY A 34 -5.03 13.57 0.73
C GLY A 34 -4.48 12.63 1.80
N ASP A 35 -4.91 11.37 1.85
CA ASP A 35 -4.40 10.41 2.82
C ASP A 35 -2.96 9.99 2.50
N LEU A 36 -2.16 9.89 3.55
CA LEU A 36 -0.81 9.34 3.51
C LEU A 36 -0.77 8.01 4.27
N ILE A 37 -0.44 6.95 3.55
CA ILE A 37 -0.31 5.60 4.09
C ILE A 37 1.18 5.30 4.23
N VAL A 38 1.64 5.12 5.47
CA VAL A 38 3.02 4.74 5.76
C VAL A 38 3.06 3.24 6.05
N ILE A 39 3.87 2.51 5.28
CA ILE A 39 3.99 1.06 5.33
C ILE A 39 5.46 0.74 5.66
N PRO A 40 5.79 0.59 6.94
CA PRO A 40 7.13 0.17 7.33
C PRO A 40 7.46 -1.21 6.74
N ARG A 41 8.73 -1.46 6.45
CA ARG A 41 9.21 -2.80 6.12
C ARG A 41 8.74 -3.84 7.14
N GLY A 42 8.42 -5.03 6.67
CA GLY A 42 7.83 -6.12 7.45
C GLY A 42 6.33 -5.96 7.72
N ALA A 43 5.74 -4.79 7.48
CA ALA A 43 4.30 -4.60 7.67
C ALA A 43 3.51 -5.32 6.57
N VAL A 44 2.58 -6.17 6.97
CA VAL A 44 1.65 -6.82 6.04
C VAL A 44 0.71 -5.77 5.46
N HIS A 45 0.60 -5.72 4.15
CA HIS A 45 -0.31 -4.81 3.46
C HIS A 45 -0.80 -5.43 2.15
N ALA A 46 -1.87 -4.87 1.57
CA ALA A 46 -2.36 -5.27 0.26
C ALA A 46 -2.63 -4.04 -0.61
N GLY A 47 -2.59 -4.24 -1.94
CA GLY A 47 -2.94 -3.16 -2.86
C GLY A 47 -4.39 -2.69 -2.66
N SER A 48 -4.63 -1.41 -2.90
CA SER A 48 -5.93 -0.79 -2.67
C SER A 48 -7.03 -1.39 -3.56
N GLN A 49 -8.24 -1.46 -3.01
CA GLN A 49 -9.44 -1.79 -3.78
C GLN A 49 -10.24 -0.50 -3.99
N ASN A 50 -10.45 -0.14 -5.24
CA ASN A 50 -11.22 1.06 -5.59
C ASN A 50 -12.69 0.91 -5.18
N THR A 51 -13.24 1.91 -4.50
CA THR A 51 -14.66 2.00 -4.14
C THR A 51 -15.38 3.11 -4.90
N SER A 52 -14.69 4.16 -5.35
CA SER A 52 -15.29 5.22 -6.16
C SER A 52 -14.28 6.03 -6.97
N GLY A 53 -14.70 6.46 -8.17
CA GLY A 53 -13.90 7.32 -9.04
C GLY A 53 -12.68 6.61 -9.64
N GLU A 54 -11.81 7.40 -10.28
CA GLU A 54 -10.52 6.90 -10.75
C GLU A 54 -9.50 6.95 -9.59
N PHE A 55 -9.16 5.78 -9.05
CA PHE A 55 -8.27 5.67 -7.89
C PHE A 55 -6.80 5.80 -8.31
N LYS A 56 -6.14 6.88 -7.90
CA LYS A 56 -4.73 7.16 -8.20
C LYS A 56 -3.94 7.33 -6.92
N VAL A 57 -2.76 6.72 -6.90
CA VAL A 57 -1.83 6.76 -5.77
C VAL A 57 -0.43 7.02 -6.29
N LEU A 58 0.32 7.88 -5.61
CA LEU A 58 1.77 7.96 -5.73
C LEU A 58 2.38 7.00 -4.71
N ALA A 59 3.12 6.00 -5.17
CA ALA A 59 3.90 5.13 -4.32
C ALA A 59 5.38 5.56 -4.35
N VAL A 60 5.94 5.78 -3.17
CA VAL A 60 7.36 6.05 -2.94
C VAL A 60 7.93 4.87 -2.18
N LYS A 61 8.97 4.24 -2.71
CA LYS A 61 9.59 3.04 -2.13
C LYS A 61 11.07 3.30 -1.88
N LEU A 62 11.49 3.21 -0.63
CA LEU A 62 12.83 3.59 -0.18
C LEU A 62 13.40 2.56 0.82
N PRO A 63 14.61 2.03 0.58
CA PRO A 63 15.39 2.10 -0.68
C PRO A 63 14.59 1.56 -1.89
N PRO A 64 15.07 1.74 -3.13
CA PRO A 64 14.38 1.20 -4.30
C PRO A 64 14.08 -0.30 -4.14
N GLN A 65 12.82 -0.67 -4.32
CA GLN A 65 12.38 -2.05 -4.11
C GLN A 65 13.03 -3.00 -5.12
N ALA A 66 13.74 -4.02 -4.62
CA ALA A 66 14.22 -5.10 -5.47
C ALA A 66 13.05 -5.96 -5.98
N PRO A 67 13.13 -6.54 -7.18
CA PRO A 67 12.09 -7.46 -7.69
C PRO A 67 11.82 -8.65 -6.77
N THR A 68 12.81 -9.05 -5.97
CA THR A 68 12.76 -10.15 -5.01
C THR A 68 12.23 -9.76 -3.64
N ASP A 69 12.06 -8.46 -3.36
CA ASP A 69 11.61 -7.95 -2.06
C ASP A 69 10.08 -7.97 -1.96
N ILE A 70 9.46 -9.11 -2.25
CA ILE A 70 8.02 -9.33 -2.07
C ILE A 70 7.83 -10.72 -1.48
N GLN A 71 7.21 -10.78 -0.30
CA GLN A 71 6.81 -12.03 0.34
C GLN A 71 5.30 -12.05 0.53
N PHE A 72 4.61 -12.92 -0.20
CA PHE A 72 3.16 -13.07 -0.09
C PHE A 72 2.77 -13.74 1.22
N VAL A 73 1.70 -13.25 1.82
CA VAL A 73 1.09 -13.80 3.04
C VAL A 73 -0.20 -14.50 2.65
N LYS A 74 -0.43 -15.68 3.24
CA LYS A 74 -1.66 -16.46 3.04
C LYS A 74 -2.85 -15.82 3.76
#